data_AF-A0A139LTU0-F1
#
_entry.id   AF-A0A139LTU0-F1
#
_cell.length_a   1.000
_cell.length_b   1.000
_cell.length_c   1.000
_cell.angle_alpha   90.00
_cell.angle_beta   90.00
_cell.angle_gamma   90.00
#
_symmetry.space_group_name_H-M   'P 1'
#
loop_
_entity.id
_entity.type
_entity.pdbx_description
1 polymer ?
#
loop_
_entity_poly.entity_id
_entity_poly.type
_entity_poly.pdbx_seq_one_letter_code
_entity_poly.pdbx_strand_id
1 'polypeptide(L)'
;SSSVYGLNGKVPFSEKDSIAHPVSLYAATKKSNELMAHTYSHLYGIPSTGLRFFTVYGPWGRPDMSPFLFADAMLHGRPIKVFNNGDMLRDFTYIDDIIEGILRVIDHIPTSNQDWSAQNPDPSSSTAPYKIYNIGNSHPVKLMDFIQAIEGAIGHPAEKIYLPMQPGDVYQTNADTSALQNELGFKPDKPIKEGVQETIDWYRSFYQL
;
A
#
# COMPACT_ATOMS: atom_id res chain seq x y z
N SER A 1 -7.72 -0.30 -1.40
CA SER A 1 -6.42 0.17 -1.94
C SER A 1 -6.19 1.59 -1.49
N SER A 2 -4.97 2.02 -1.18
CA SER A 2 -4.66 3.40 -0.77
C SER A 2 -5.05 4.46 -1.82
N SER A 3 -5.14 4.09 -3.10
CA SER A 3 -5.58 4.97 -4.18
C SER A 3 -6.95 5.62 -3.98
N VAL A 4 -7.82 5.06 -3.12
CA VAL A 4 -9.14 5.64 -2.80
C VAL A 4 -9.03 7.00 -2.12
N TYR A 5 -7.90 7.31 -1.48
CA TYR A 5 -7.63 8.61 -0.87
C TYR A 5 -7.51 9.74 -1.90
N GLY A 6 -7.17 9.42 -3.15
CA GLY A 6 -7.27 10.35 -4.27
C GLY A 6 -6.62 11.72 -4.03
N LEU A 7 -7.41 12.80 -4.13
CA LEU A 7 -6.96 14.19 -3.96
C LEU A 7 -6.75 14.63 -2.50
N ASN A 8 -6.81 13.73 -1.52
CA ASN A 8 -6.58 14.11 -0.13
C ASN A 8 -5.16 14.66 0.06
N GLY A 9 -5.07 15.89 0.58
CA GLY A 9 -3.79 16.53 0.92
C GLY A 9 -3.32 16.29 2.37
N LYS A 10 -4.21 15.76 3.23
CA LYS A 10 -3.89 15.43 4.63
C LYS A 10 -3.10 14.14 4.68
N VAL A 11 -1.96 14.16 5.38
CA VAL A 11 -1.17 12.96 5.72
C VAL A 11 -0.88 12.93 7.22
N PRO A 12 -0.76 11.74 7.86
CA PRO A 12 -0.99 10.41 7.27
C PRO A 12 -2.45 10.19 6.89
N PHE A 13 -2.70 9.34 5.89
CA PHE A 13 -4.06 9.00 5.45
C PHE A 13 -4.70 8.06 6.46
N SER A 14 -5.83 8.46 7.03
CA SER A 14 -6.60 7.69 7.99
C SER A 14 -7.80 7.04 7.32
N GLU A 15 -8.23 5.87 7.80
CA GLU A 15 -9.45 5.21 7.34
C GLU A 15 -10.70 6.07 7.56
N LYS A 16 -10.63 6.99 8.53
CA LYS A 16 -11.66 7.98 8.86
C LYS A 16 -11.74 9.15 7.87
N ASP A 17 -10.74 9.33 7.02
CA ASP A 17 -10.74 10.41 6.05
C ASP A 17 -11.76 10.17 4.93
N SER A 18 -12.33 11.24 4.40
CA SER A 18 -13.21 11.17 3.24
C SER A 18 -12.46 10.64 2.02
N ILE A 19 -13.10 9.75 1.26
CA ILE A 19 -12.58 9.19 0.01
C ILE A 19 -13.43 9.64 -1.19
N ALA A 20 -13.96 10.86 -1.14
CA ALA A 20 -14.92 11.37 -2.13
C ALA A 20 -14.33 11.63 -3.53
N HIS A 21 -13.02 11.87 -3.65
CA HIS A 21 -12.40 12.39 -4.87
C HIS A 21 -11.29 11.46 -5.42
N PRO A 22 -11.63 10.25 -5.92
CA PRO A 22 -10.65 9.37 -6.55
C PRO A 22 -10.12 9.99 -7.85
N VAL A 23 -8.80 9.87 -8.09
CA VAL A 23 -8.12 10.43 -9.28
C VAL A 23 -7.92 9.42 -10.40
N SER A 24 -8.36 8.18 -10.22
CA SER A 24 -8.27 7.12 -11.22
C SER A 24 -9.51 6.23 -11.22
N LEU A 25 -9.80 5.63 -12.38
CA LEU A 25 -10.87 4.63 -12.49
C LEU A 25 -10.61 3.45 -11.56
N TYR A 26 -9.36 3.01 -11.43
CA TYR A 26 -8.96 2.00 -10.47
C TYR A 26 -9.39 2.37 -9.03
N ALA A 27 -9.11 3.59 -8.57
CA ALA A 27 -9.53 4.06 -7.25
C ALA A 27 -11.06 4.07 -7.10
N ALA A 28 -11.80 4.54 -8.12
CA ALA A 28 -13.26 4.54 -8.10
C ALA A 28 -13.84 3.12 -7.98
N THR A 29 -13.28 2.13 -8.69
CA THR A 29 -13.72 0.73 -8.58
C THR A 29 -13.39 0.15 -7.20
N LYS A 30 -12.22 0.44 -6.62
CA LYS A 30 -11.86 -0.02 -5.27
C LYS A 30 -12.75 0.58 -4.18
N LYS A 31 -13.09 1.87 -4.28
CA LYS A 31 -14.10 2.50 -3.42
C LYS A 31 -15.48 1.85 -3.60
N SER A 32 -15.86 1.52 -4.83
CA SER A 32 -17.14 0.85 -5.10
C SER A 32 -17.22 -0.50 -4.40
N ASN A 33 -16.10 -1.24 -4.28
CA ASN A 33 -16.06 -2.48 -3.49
C ASN A 33 -16.37 -2.24 -2.01
N GLU A 34 -15.84 -1.18 -1.42
CA GLU A 34 -16.13 -0.81 -0.02
C GLU A 34 -17.63 -0.51 0.18
N LEU A 35 -18.23 0.24 -0.74
CA LEU A 35 -19.68 0.52 -0.74
C LEU A 35 -20.51 -0.77 -0.87
N MET A 36 -20.16 -1.64 -1.82
CA MET A 36 -20.85 -2.91 -2.02
C MET A 36 -20.73 -3.79 -0.77
N ALA A 37 -19.54 -3.94 -0.20
CA ALA A 37 -19.32 -4.71 1.02
C ALA A 37 -20.15 -4.19 2.21
N HIS A 38 -20.23 -2.87 2.38
CA HIS A 38 -21.07 -2.26 3.40
C HIS A 38 -22.55 -2.61 3.21
N THR A 39 -23.08 -2.45 1.99
CA THR A 39 -24.50 -2.77 1.72
C THR A 39 -24.84 -4.23 2.00
N TYR A 40 -23.96 -5.17 1.62
CA TYR A 40 -24.15 -6.59 1.91
C TYR A 40 -24.06 -6.89 3.42
N SER A 41 -23.13 -6.23 4.13
CA SER A 41 -23.02 -6.35 5.59
C SER A 41 -24.28 -5.85 6.28
N HIS A 42 -24.83 -4.73 5.82
CA HIS A 42 -26.02 -4.11 6.41
C HIS A 42 -27.30 -4.90 6.16
N LEU A 43 -27.53 -5.34 4.91
CA LEU A 43 -28.77 -6.03 4.53
C LEU A 43 -28.79 -7.50 4.93
N TYR A 44 -27.64 -8.16 4.94
CA TYR A 44 -27.54 -9.62 5.06
C TYR A 44 -26.67 -10.09 6.22
N GLY A 45 -26.08 -9.17 6.98
CA GLY A 45 -25.25 -9.51 8.14
C GLY A 45 -23.93 -10.20 7.79
N ILE A 46 -23.48 -10.13 6.53
CA ILE A 46 -22.22 -10.76 6.08
C ILE A 46 -21.04 -9.95 6.65
N PRO A 47 -20.22 -10.50 7.57
CA PRO A 47 -19.10 -9.76 8.13
C PRO A 47 -18.05 -9.49 7.04
N SER A 48 -17.67 -8.22 6.87
CA SER A 48 -16.77 -7.80 5.80
C SER A 48 -15.67 -6.89 6.31
N THR A 49 -14.42 -7.31 6.12
CA THR A 49 -13.23 -6.49 6.40
C THR A 49 -12.54 -6.12 5.10
N GLY A 50 -12.42 -4.83 4.81
CA GLY A 50 -11.67 -4.31 3.68
C GLY A 50 -10.29 -3.83 4.09
N LEU A 51 -9.26 -4.22 3.33
CA LEU A 51 -7.89 -3.77 3.54
C LEU A 51 -7.44 -2.78 2.46
N ARG A 52 -7.06 -1.58 2.86
CA ARG A 52 -6.47 -0.56 1.99
C ARG A 52 -4.96 -0.71 1.97
N PHE A 53 -4.50 -1.57 1.06
CA PHE A 53 -3.08 -1.78 0.79
C PHE A 53 -2.39 -0.51 0.28
N PHE A 54 -1.21 -0.24 0.84
CA PHE A 54 -0.20 0.66 0.30
C PHE A 54 0.77 -0.10 -0.62
N THR A 55 1.95 0.44 -0.91
CA THR A 55 2.83 -0.15 -1.94
C THR A 55 3.50 -1.40 -1.38
N VAL A 56 3.12 -2.56 -1.90
CA VAL A 56 3.71 -3.85 -1.49
C VAL A 56 4.88 -4.21 -2.40
N TYR A 57 5.96 -4.73 -1.84
CA TYR A 57 7.11 -5.26 -2.58
C TYR A 57 7.67 -6.53 -1.92
N GLY A 58 8.39 -7.33 -2.69
CA GLY A 58 8.98 -8.58 -2.21
C GLY A 58 9.18 -9.59 -3.33
N PRO A 59 9.72 -10.79 -3.00
CA PRO A 59 9.70 -11.97 -3.86
C PRO A 59 8.33 -12.21 -4.49
N TRP A 60 8.30 -12.72 -5.73
CA TRP A 60 7.06 -12.92 -6.51
C TRP A 60 6.25 -11.64 -6.77
N GLY A 61 6.89 -10.48 -6.61
CA GLY A 61 6.29 -9.19 -6.92
C GLY A 61 5.81 -9.08 -8.37
N ARG A 62 4.85 -8.19 -8.60
CA ARG A 62 4.29 -7.97 -9.93
C ARG A 62 5.28 -7.26 -10.85
N PRO A 63 5.44 -7.72 -12.11
CA PRO A 63 6.43 -7.16 -13.03
C PRO A 63 6.09 -5.74 -13.52
N ASP A 64 4.86 -5.27 -13.33
CA ASP A 64 4.42 -3.94 -13.75
C ASP A 64 4.53 -2.86 -12.66
N MET A 65 5.00 -3.21 -11.45
CA MET A 65 5.15 -2.26 -10.34
C MET A 65 6.59 -1.78 -10.17
N SER A 66 6.75 -0.54 -9.69
CA SER A 66 8.06 0.15 -9.62
C SER A 66 9.19 -0.66 -8.99
N PRO A 67 9.02 -1.36 -7.85
CA PRO A 67 10.09 -2.19 -7.28
C PRO A 67 10.67 -3.20 -8.26
N PHE A 68 9.79 -3.88 -9.00
CA PHE A 68 10.19 -4.90 -9.96
C PHE A 68 10.72 -4.29 -11.24
N LEU A 69 10.11 -3.21 -11.73
CA LEU A 69 10.59 -2.47 -12.92
C LEU A 69 12.02 -1.94 -12.72
N PHE A 70 12.37 -1.48 -11.52
CA PHE A 70 13.73 -1.04 -11.20
C PHE A 70 14.71 -2.21 -11.18
N ALA A 71 14.38 -3.29 -10.46
CA ALA A 71 15.21 -4.49 -10.42
C ALA A 71 15.46 -5.07 -11.82
N ASP A 72 14.39 -5.24 -12.60
CA ASP A 72 14.43 -5.77 -13.97
C ASP A 72 15.29 -4.90 -14.89
N ALA A 73 15.08 -3.58 -14.90
CA ALA A 73 15.87 -2.70 -15.74
C ALA A 73 17.35 -2.74 -15.36
N MET A 74 17.67 -2.65 -14.07
CA MET A 74 19.06 -2.63 -13.60
C MET A 74 19.79 -3.94 -13.85
N LEU A 75 19.18 -5.09 -13.56
CA LEU A 75 19.78 -6.41 -13.77
C LEU A 75 20.04 -6.72 -15.25
N HIS A 76 19.35 -6.03 -16.16
CA HIS A 76 19.54 -6.15 -17.60
C HIS A 76 20.27 -4.97 -18.24
N GLY A 77 20.92 -4.11 -17.45
CA GLY A 77 21.69 -2.97 -17.94
C GLY A 77 20.86 -1.92 -18.70
N ARG A 78 19.57 -1.77 -18.36
CA ARG A 78 18.66 -0.75 -18.89
C ARG A 78 18.50 0.41 -17.90
N PRO A 79 18.30 1.64 -18.38
CA PRO A 79 18.02 2.78 -17.51
C PRO A 79 16.65 2.66 -16.83
N ILE A 80 16.57 3.13 -15.58
CA ILE A 80 15.30 3.24 -14.85
C ILE A 80 14.62 4.58 -15.13
N LYS A 81 13.29 4.59 -15.15
CA LYS A 81 12.47 5.80 -15.25
C LYS A 81 12.10 6.29 -13.86
N VAL A 82 12.52 7.50 -13.50
CA VAL A 82 12.28 8.10 -12.18
C VAL A 82 11.34 9.29 -12.33
N PHE A 83 10.10 9.13 -11.88
CA PHE A 83 9.07 10.16 -11.98
C PHE A 83 9.19 11.22 -10.89
N ASN A 84 8.58 12.38 -11.13
CA ASN A 84 8.66 13.58 -10.30
C ASN A 84 10.11 13.96 -9.91
N ASN A 85 11.04 13.77 -10.83
CA ASN A 85 12.48 14.01 -10.60
C ASN A 85 13.06 13.28 -9.37
N GLY A 86 12.46 12.16 -8.94
CA GLY A 86 12.88 11.39 -7.77
C GLY A 86 12.40 11.96 -6.42
N ASP A 87 11.72 13.10 -6.42
CA ASP A 87 11.17 13.73 -5.22
C ASP A 87 9.79 13.13 -4.89
N MET A 88 9.81 11.92 -4.33
CA MET A 88 8.58 11.22 -3.93
C MET A 88 8.79 10.45 -2.64
N LEU A 89 7.73 10.40 -1.84
CA LEU A 89 7.67 9.58 -0.64
C LEU A 89 6.72 8.41 -0.88
N ARG A 90 7.17 7.21 -0.54
CA ARG A 90 6.40 5.98 -0.75
C ARG A 90 6.40 5.17 0.53
N ASP A 91 5.20 4.73 0.89
CA ASP A 91 4.98 3.75 1.94
C ASP A 91 5.15 2.36 1.32
N PHE A 92 6.38 1.84 1.38
CA PHE A 92 6.74 0.50 0.95
C PHE A 92 6.62 -0.47 2.13
N THR A 93 5.82 -1.51 1.95
CA THR A 93 5.61 -2.57 2.93
C THR A 93 6.07 -3.89 2.34
N TYR A 94 6.89 -4.64 3.07
CA TYR A 94 7.38 -5.92 2.59
C TYR A 94 6.27 -6.96 2.57
N ILE A 95 6.35 -7.92 1.65
CA ILE A 95 5.30 -8.91 1.42
C ILE A 95 5.01 -9.75 2.67
N ASP A 96 6.02 -10.12 3.46
CA ASP A 96 5.81 -10.93 4.67
C ASP A 96 5.06 -10.15 5.76
N ASP A 97 5.37 -8.85 5.93
CA ASP A 97 4.61 -7.98 6.84
C ASP A 97 3.14 -7.93 6.42
N ILE A 98 2.89 -7.78 5.12
CA ILE A 98 1.53 -7.78 4.57
C ILE A 98 0.80 -9.10 4.84
N ILE A 99 1.45 -10.23 4.62
CA ILE A 99 0.87 -11.55 4.87
C ILE A 99 0.51 -11.69 6.35
N GLU A 100 1.41 -11.30 7.25
CA GLU A 100 1.15 -11.35 8.69
C GLU A 100 -0.05 -10.47 9.10
N GLY A 101 -0.19 -9.27 8.52
CA GLY A 101 -1.36 -8.42 8.74
C GLY A 101 -2.66 -9.06 8.23
N ILE A 102 -2.65 -9.73 7.07
CA ILE A 102 -3.81 -10.47 6.55
C ILE A 102 -4.18 -11.64 7.47
N LEU A 103 -3.19 -12.41 7.94
CA LEU A 103 -3.41 -13.54 8.85
C LEU A 103 -4.02 -13.11 10.18
N ARG A 104 -3.67 -11.92 10.69
CA ARG A 104 -4.32 -11.35 11.88
C ARG A 104 -5.77 -10.97 11.64
N VAL A 105 -6.08 -10.47 10.45
CA VAL A 105 -7.41 -9.99 10.09
C VAL A 105 -8.37 -11.14 9.77
N ILE A 106 -7.91 -12.23 9.16
CA ILE A 106 -8.78 -13.30 8.68
C ILE A 106 -9.57 -13.98 9.82
N ASP A 107 -8.97 -14.08 11.01
CA ASP A 107 -9.60 -14.65 12.20
C ASP A 107 -10.31 -13.59 13.07
N HIS A 108 -10.29 -12.32 12.65
CA HIS A 108 -10.95 -11.21 13.35
C HIS A 108 -12.23 -10.77 12.63
N ILE A 109 -13.34 -11.41 13.00
CA ILE A 109 -14.66 -11.13 12.44
C ILE A 109 -15.14 -9.75 12.91
N PRO A 110 -15.44 -8.79 12.00
CA PRO A 110 -15.91 -7.47 12.39
C PRO A 110 -17.29 -7.55 13.03
N THR A 111 -17.48 -6.78 14.10
CA THR A 111 -18.76 -6.66 14.80
C THR A 111 -19.42 -5.30 14.54
N SER A 112 -20.72 -5.22 14.82
CA SER A 112 -21.47 -3.96 14.80
C SER A 112 -20.81 -2.91 15.72
N ASN A 113 -20.58 -1.70 15.22
CA ASN A 113 -20.15 -0.56 16.03
C ASN A 113 -21.39 0.14 16.62
N GLN A 114 -21.61 -0.05 17.93
CA GLN A 114 -22.74 0.54 18.66
C GLN A 114 -22.61 2.06 18.82
N ASP A 115 -21.39 2.59 18.76
CA ASP A 115 -21.11 4.03 18.92
C ASP A 115 -21.13 4.77 17.58
N TRP A 116 -21.51 4.10 16.48
CA TRP A 116 -21.55 4.72 15.16
C TRP A 116 -22.64 5.80 15.08
N SER A 117 -22.28 6.99 14.57
CA SER A 117 -23.18 8.13 14.47
C SER A 117 -23.42 8.55 13.02
N ALA A 118 -24.70 8.66 12.63
CA ALA A 118 -25.06 9.19 11.31
C ALA A 118 -24.73 10.69 11.16
N GLN A 119 -24.64 11.43 12.26
CA GLN A 119 -24.28 12.85 12.27
C GLN A 119 -22.77 13.07 12.14
N ASN A 120 -21.98 12.06 12.50
CA ASN A 120 -20.53 12.06 12.32
C ASN A 120 -20.08 10.69 11.76
N PRO A 121 -20.40 10.41 10.48
CA PRO A 121 -20.20 9.09 9.91
C PRO A 121 -18.72 8.76 9.80
N ASP A 122 -18.33 7.65 10.43
CA ASP A 122 -17.02 7.03 10.23
C ASP A 122 -17.05 6.14 8.98
N PRO A 123 -16.31 6.48 7.91
CA PRO A 123 -16.29 5.66 6.69
C PRO A 123 -15.61 4.30 6.86
N SER A 124 -14.92 4.07 7.99
CA SER A 124 -14.19 2.83 8.28
C SER A 124 -14.98 1.82 9.12
N SER A 125 -16.14 2.19 9.65
CA SER A 125 -16.96 1.33 10.50
C SER A 125 -18.46 1.57 10.26
N SER A 126 -19.33 0.72 10.83
CA SER A 126 -20.77 0.87 10.69
C SER A 126 -21.53 0.20 11.84
N THR A 127 -22.84 0.45 11.91
CA THR A 127 -23.77 -0.37 12.70
C THR A 127 -23.89 -1.80 12.14
N ALA A 128 -23.48 -2.04 10.90
CA ALA A 128 -23.30 -3.37 10.32
C ALA A 128 -21.93 -3.98 10.69
N PRO A 129 -21.72 -5.32 10.59
CA PRO A 129 -20.42 -5.97 10.78
C PRO A 129 -19.46 -5.65 9.61
N TYR A 130 -19.04 -4.40 9.52
CA TYR A 130 -18.22 -3.86 8.43
C TYR A 130 -17.06 -3.05 9.01
N LYS A 131 -15.85 -3.32 8.53
CA LYS A 131 -14.63 -2.65 8.98
C LYS A 131 -13.67 -2.40 7.83
N ILE A 132 -12.98 -1.27 7.86
CA ILE A 132 -11.87 -0.96 6.96
C ILE A 132 -10.61 -0.70 7.79
N TYR A 133 -9.49 -1.27 7.34
CA TYR A 133 -8.16 -0.93 7.85
C TYR A 133 -7.24 -0.50 6.71
N ASN A 134 -6.35 0.42 7.00
CA ASN A 134 -5.11 0.61 6.26
C ASN A 134 -4.13 -0.49 6.65
N ILE A 135 -3.43 -1.00 5.65
CA ILE A 135 -2.32 -1.93 5.83
C ILE A 135 -1.14 -1.41 5.00
N GLY A 136 -0.09 -1.03 5.71
CA GLY A 136 1.07 -0.30 5.20
C GLY A 136 2.20 -0.29 6.24
N ASN A 137 3.30 0.41 5.97
CA ASN A 137 4.46 0.50 6.85
C ASN A 137 4.39 1.70 7.82
N SER A 138 3.58 2.73 7.52
CA SER A 138 3.48 3.99 8.30
C SER A 138 4.77 4.81 8.41
N HIS A 139 5.86 4.34 7.80
CA HIS A 139 7.15 4.99 7.74
C HIS A 139 7.52 5.20 6.27
N PRO A 140 7.00 6.26 5.62
CA PRO A 140 7.28 6.50 4.22
C PRO A 140 8.77 6.80 4.01
N VAL A 141 9.35 6.18 2.99
CA VAL A 141 10.75 6.38 2.59
C VAL A 141 10.84 7.18 1.30
N LYS A 142 11.96 7.88 1.09
CA LYS A 142 12.18 8.54 -0.20
C LYS A 142 12.37 7.48 -1.28
N LEU A 143 11.79 7.72 -2.45
CA LEU A 143 11.96 6.84 -3.60
C LEU A 143 13.44 6.59 -3.91
N MET A 144 14.27 7.64 -3.79
CA MET A 144 15.71 7.54 -4.03
C MET A 144 16.42 6.66 -3.01
N ASP A 145 15.98 6.60 -1.75
CA ASP A 145 16.56 5.71 -0.73
C ASP A 145 16.25 4.24 -1.07
N PHE A 146 15.05 3.98 -1.60
CA PHE A 146 14.68 2.65 -2.10
C PHE A 146 15.50 2.24 -3.34
N ILE A 147 15.71 3.16 -4.30
CA ILE A 147 16.58 2.92 -5.46
C ILE A 147 18.02 2.64 -5.00
N GLN A 148 18.55 3.40 -4.03
CA GLN A 148 19.89 3.16 -3.47
C GLN A 148 20.00 1.79 -2.80
N ALA A 149 18.94 1.31 -2.14
CA ALA A 149 18.92 -0.05 -1.60
C ALA A 149 19.04 -1.10 -2.72
N ILE A 150 18.38 -0.88 -3.87
CA ILE A 150 18.50 -1.77 -5.04
C ILE A 150 19.92 -1.70 -5.62
N GLU A 151 20.49 -0.50 -5.79
CA GLU A 151 21.87 -0.30 -6.24
C GLU A 151 22.87 -1.06 -5.35
N GLY A 152 22.67 -1.00 -4.04
CA GLY A 152 23.47 -1.75 -3.05
C GLY A 152 23.34 -3.26 -3.21
N ALA A 153 22.12 -3.78 -3.38
CA ALA A 153 21.87 -5.22 -3.54
C ALA A 153 22.38 -5.77 -4.89
N ILE A 154 22.31 -4.98 -5.96
CA ILE A 154 22.80 -5.36 -7.28
C ILE A 154 24.32 -5.20 -7.38
N GLY A 155 24.90 -4.19 -6.73
CA GLY A 155 26.34 -3.93 -6.66
C GLY A 155 26.85 -2.84 -7.62
N HIS A 156 25.97 -2.09 -8.29
CA HIS A 156 26.34 -0.96 -9.14
C HIS A 156 25.23 0.10 -9.21
N PRO A 157 25.55 1.36 -9.52
CA PRO A 157 24.54 2.42 -9.65
C PRO A 157 23.62 2.19 -10.86
N ALA A 158 22.39 2.70 -10.75
CA ALA A 158 21.41 2.73 -11.82
C ALA A 158 21.65 3.93 -12.74
N GLU A 159 21.55 3.73 -14.06
CA GLU A 159 21.33 4.82 -15.00
C GLU A 159 19.88 5.32 -14.87
N LYS A 160 19.66 6.63 -14.69
CA LYS A 160 18.36 7.22 -14.32
C LYS A 160 17.89 8.21 -15.37
N ILE A 161 16.68 8.01 -15.87
CA ILE A 161 15.96 8.96 -16.72
C ILE A 161 14.90 9.64 -15.85
N TYR A 162 15.12 10.92 -15.54
CA TYR A 162 14.17 11.72 -14.77
C TYR A 162 13.02 12.22 -15.65
N LEU A 163 11.80 12.05 -15.16
CA LEU A 163 10.57 12.39 -15.88
C LEU A 163 9.65 13.26 -15.01
N PRO A 164 8.78 14.09 -15.62
CA PRO A 164 7.75 14.82 -14.88
C PRO A 164 6.77 13.87 -14.20
N MET A 165 6.02 14.37 -13.23
CA MET A 165 5.00 13.60 -12.52
C MET A 165 3.93 13.06 -13.48
N GLN A 166 3.50 11.81 -13.28
CA GLN A 166 2.44 11.23 -14.10
C GLN A 166 1.06 11.73 -13.65
N PRO A 167 0.11 11.94 -14.59
CA PRO A 167 -1.27 12.22 -14.23
C PRO A 167 -1.85 11.10 -13.35
N GLY A 168 -2.41 11.47 -12.20
CA GLY A 168 -3.02 10.54 -11.25
C GLY A 168 -2.07 9.89 -10.25
N ASP A 169 -0.77 10.20 -10.30
CA ASP A 169 0.16 9.84 -9.22
C ASP A 169 0.09 10.88 -8.07
N VAL A 170 0.65 10.53 -6.91
CA VAL A 170 0.67 11.40 -5.72
C VAL A 170 2.09 11.62 -5.21
N TYR A 171 2.35 12.79 -4.63
CA TYR A 171 3.66 13.15 -4.09
C TYR A 171 4.10 12.18 -2.98
N GLN A 172 3.21 11.96 -2.01
CA GLN A 172 3.45 11.11 -0.85
C GLN A 172 2.30 10.14 -0.63
N THR A 173 2.66 8.91 -0.27
CA THR A 173 1.74 7.96 0.36
C THR A 173 2.25 7.71 1.78
N ASN A 174 1.36 7.80 2.76
CA ASN A 174 1.68 7.54 4.17
C ASN A 174 0.42 6.99 4.85
N ALA A 175 0.46 5.74 5.28
CA ALA A 175 -0.65 5.08 5.94
C ALA A 175 -0.67 5.42 7.43
N ASP A 176 -1.81 5.86 7.96
CA ASP A 176 -2.07 5.69 9.39
C ASP A 176 -2.58 4.26 9.60
N THR A 177 -1.77 3.40 10.23
CA THR A 177 -2.14 2.00 10.58
C THR A 177 -2.49 1.85 12.05
N SER A 178 -2.73 2.94 12.78
CA SER A 178 -2.98 2.91 14.22
C SER A 178 -4.15 2.00 14.60
N ALA A 179 -5.21 1.97 13.77
CA ALA A 179 -6.37 1.10 14.02
C ALA A 179 -5.99 -0.38 13.97
N LEU A 180 -5.32 -0.81 12.90
CA LEU A 180 -4.90 -2.20 12.73
C LEU A 180 -3.86 -2.62 13.79
N GLN A 181 -2.96 -1.71 14.16
CA GLN A 181 -1.99 -1.93 15.22
C GLN A 181 -2.64 -2.07 16.60
N ASN A 182 -3.56 -1.16 16.96
CA ASN A 182 -4.17 -1.16 18.29
C ASN A 182 -5.14 -2.33 18.48
N GLU A 183 -5.88 -2.69 17.44
CA GLU A 183 -6.89 -3.75 17.53
C GLU A 183 -6.28 -5.14 17.35
N LEU A 184 -5.29 -5.30 16.45
CA LEU A 184 -4.77 -6.62 16.05
C LEU A 184 -3.25 -6.78 16.23
N GLY A 185 -2.56 -5.78 16.75
CA GLY A 185 -1.13 -5.85 17.01
C GLY A 185 -0.24 -5.86 15.76
N PHE A 186 -0.78 -5.45 14.61
CA PHE A 186 -0.02 -5.36 13.36
C PHE A 186 1.13 -4.35 13.49
N LYS A 187 2.35 -4.80 13.21
CA LYS A 187 3.58 -4.00 13.28
C LYS A 187 4.52 -4.47 12.17
N PRO A 188 4.57 -3.78 11.02
CA PRO A 188 5.54 -4.09 9.97
C PRO A 188 6.94 -3.73 10.48
N ASP A 189 7.92 -4.61 10.29
CA ASP A 189 9.27 -4.38 10.81
C ASP A 189 10.40 -4.68 9.84
N LYS A 190 10.11 -5.18 8.62
CA LYS A 190 11.17 -5.51 7.65
C LYS A 190 11.95 -4.25 7.23
N PRO A 191 13.26 -4.20 7.49
CA PRO A 191 14.10 -3.11 7.00
C PRO A 191 14.16 -3.10 5.47
N ILE A 192 14.04 -1.91 4.85
CA ILE A 192 14.04 -1.78 3.37
C ILE A 192 15.25 -2.45 2.72
N LYS A 193 16.44 -2.31 3.30
CA LYS A 193 17.67 -2.92 2.75
C LYS A 193 17.57 -4.45 2.71
N GLU A 194 17.03 -5.06 3.76
CA GLU A 194 16.88 -6.52 3.84
C GLU A 194 15.80 -7.01 2.88
N GLY A 195 14.61 -6.39 2.90
CA GLY A 195 13.53 -6.77 1.98
C GLY A 195 13.91 -6.58 0.51
N VAL A 196 14.69 -5.54 0.18
CA VAL A 196 15.21 -5.33 -1.18
C VAL A 196 16.23 -6.41 -1.54
N GLN A 197 17.16 -6.74 -0.64
CA GLN A 197 18.13 -7.81 -0.89
C GLN A 197 17.41 -9.14 -1.17
N GLU A 198 16.46 -9.53 -0.32
CA GLU A 198 15.66 -10.75 -0.51
C GLU A 198 14.90 -10.75 -1.84
N THR A 199 14.37 -9.58 -2.25
CA THR A 199 13.69 -9.42 -3.55
C THR A 199 14.63 -9.63 -4.73
N ILE A 200 15.84 -9.05 -4.69
CA ILE A 200 16.84 -9.17 -5.75
C ILE A 200 17.41 -10.59 -5.82
N ASP A 201 17.68 -11.21 -4.68
CA ASP A 201 18.17 -12.60 -4.61
C ASP A 201 17.14 -13.57 -5.18
N TRP A 202 15.86 -13.38 -4.82
CA TRP A 202 14.77 -14.13 -5.43
C TRP A 202 14.71 -13.89 -6.94
N TYR A 203 14.82 -12.66 -7.41
CA TYR A 203 14.75 -12.34 -8.85
C TYR A 203 15.86 -13.06 -9.62
N ARG A 204 17.11 -12.97 -9.17
CA ARG A 204 18.26 -13.65 -9.79
C ARG A 204 18.06 -15.17 -9.82
N SER A 205 17.61 -15.75 -8.72
CA SER A 205 17.32 -17.18 -8.62
C SER A 205 16.21 -17.61 -9.59
N PHE A 206 15.10 -16.87 -9.64
CA PHE A 206 13.93 -17.19 -10.44
C PHE A 206 14.20 -17.05 -11.96
N TYR A 207 14.91 -16.00 -12.37
CA TYR A 207 15.25 -15.74 -13.78
C TYR A 207 16.60 -16.31 -14.23
N GLN A 208 17.34 -16.97 -13.33
CA GLN A 208 18.65 -17.59 -13.60
C GLN A 208 19.71 -16.59 -14.09
N LEU A 209 19.85 -15.48 -13.36
CA LEU A 209 20.83 -14.41 -13.62
C LEU A 209 22.05 -14.44 -12.69
#